data_AF-A0A2E1N267-F1
#
_entry.id   AF-A0A2E1N267-F1
#
_cell.length_a   1.000
_cell.length_b   1.000
_cell.length_c   1.000
_cell.angle_alpha   90.00
_cell.angle_beta   90.00
_cell.angle_gamma   90.00
#
_symmetry.space_group_name_H-M   'P 1'
#
loop_
_entity.id
_entity.type
_entity.pdbx_description
1 polymer ?
#
loop_
_entity_poly.entity_id
_entity_poly.type
_entity_poly.pdbx_seq_one_letter_code
_entity_poly.pdbx_strand_id
1 'polypeptide(L)'
;MKKKICLSIVLLFISFNLIGQDLKWTGFENNDFFNENNWQELSNGLPPEANTLNPDEEITHNLYLTCNTIALGTIILADEKHLFLENGELMVNKISGFGGVSLNENAHIIFEESLEFNGTTFNFNSSNSSLALKNNTPMNSYENIEYFYMGGNPSFFNDNIKIDNYYSGALIRPLDSSFAPMKLFSEENLAGNSINIGQYEIFTGENIPENFNNSINSFTLERGYMATLATNEDGTGKSKVFIASQRKILINELPSYLKNNISFVRVIPWNWVNKKGTAGDITYMNNDWFYRWSNNGESDLNREYAPMVWGKGAADEQVDIDILTSKLKSTHVLAFNEPDNCNDQSGQYGNMCVVDTAFTYYKNLAKTGMRLVSPACRQDQVFTWLNQFNQLAQQDDVRIDVIAVHWYDWNSNPQQNPNANPQDVFYRFTNYLQSVHDLYGLPIWITEFNANRYRNEWVHRQFLELALPYLENLDYVERYSFFPPVTDVADFFDENNNLTWIGELYHNFQSSPSLPNESYLMTNNISEIELENNYEYYCDPELSFLSIEEINNNRLIYPNPSENHIYINSDKIYSKIVLLDSNGRKIKSFTESKKIDISFLENGTYFLNVDGTSIKFIKK
;
A
#
# COMPACT_ATOMS: atom_id res chain seq x y z
N MET A 1 -80.84 29.36 10.32
CA MET A 1 -79.77 28.84 9.44
C MET A 1 -78.56 28.50 10.29
N LYS A 2 -77.95 27.35 10.01
CA LYS A 2 -77.08 26.54 10.89
C LYS A 2 -75.72 27.21 11.20
N LYS A 3 -75.29 27.22 12.47
CA LYS A 3 -73.87 27.28 12.85
C LYS A 3 -73.38 25.86 13.10
N LYS A 4 -72.44 25.38 12.28
CA LYS A 4 -71.74 24.10 12.47
C LYS A 4 -70.55 24.33 13.41
N ILE A 5 -70.48 23.48 14.43
CA ILE A 5 -69.31 23.19 15.24
C ILE A 5 -68.63 21.97 14.61
N CYS A 6 -67.31 22.01 14.43
CA CYS A 6 -66.41 20.87 14.19
C CYS A 6 -65.01 21.37 14.56
N LEU A 7 -64.55 21.18 15.80
CA LEU A 7 -63.84 19.99 16.32
C LEU A 7 -62.50 19.77 15.60
N SER A 8 -61.47 20.49 16.05
CA SER A 8 -60.06 20.19 15.77
C SER A 8 -59.67 18.91 16.51
N ILE A 9 -59.36 17.87 15.75
CA ILE A 9 -58.72 16.66 16.26
C ILE A 9 -57.23 16.99 16.44
N VAL A 10 -56.79 17.01 17.70
CA VAL A 10 -55.38 16.99 18.07
C VAL A 10 -54.86 15.58 17.73
N LEU A 11 -54.10 15.44 16.65
CA LEU A 11 -53.25 14.27 16.46
C LEU A 11 -52.07 14.40 17.42
N LEU A 12 -52.05 13.57 18.47
CA LEU A 12 -50.84 13.26 19.20
C LEU A 12 -49.88 12.55 18.23
N PHE A 13 -48.83 13.24 17.80
CA PHE A 13 -47.61 12.56 17.37
C PHE A 13 -46.97 11.96 18.62
N ILE A 14 -47.16 10.66 18.82
CA ILE A 14 -46.33 9.88 19.73
C ILE A 14 -44.98 9.78 19.04
N SER A 15 -44.07 10.67 19.40
CA SER A 15 -42.64 10.51 19.14
C SER A 15 -42.18 9.25 19.89
N PHE A 16 -42.06 8.14 19.19
CA PHE A 16 -41.22 7.05 19.67
C PHE A 16 -39.79 7.57 19.61
N ASN A 17 -39.26 8.02 20.74
CA ASN A 17 -37.81 8.06 20.94
C ASN A 17 -37.37 6.59 21.01
N LEU A 18 -37.10 5.99 19.85
CA LEU A 18 -36.27 4.80 19.77
C LEU A 18 -34.88 5.24 20.25
N ILE A 19 -34.55 4.90 21.50
CA ILE A 19 -33.16 4.87 21.94
C ILE A 19 -32.54 3.78 21.07
N GLY A 20 -31.83 4.16 20.00
CA GLY A 20 -31.19 3.21 19.10
C GLY A 20 -30.28 2.27 19.91
N GLN A 21 -30.56 0.97 19.84
CA GLN A 21 -29.75 -0.06 20.47
C GLN A 21 -28.53 -0.32 19.60
N ASP A 22 -27.52 0.54 19.71
CA ASP A 22 -26.27 0.36 18.98
C ASP A 22 -25.63 -1.01 19.28
N LEU A 23 -24.88 -1.56 18.32
CA LEU A 23 -24.33 -2.90 18.38
C LEU A 23 -22.81 -2.87 18.49
N LYS A 24 -22.26 -3.72 19.35
CA LYS A 24 -20.81 -3.93 19.50
C LYS A 24 -20.45 -5.34 19.04
N TRP A 25 -19.38 -5.43 18.27
CA TRP A 25 -18.80 -6.71 17.87
C TRP A 25 -18.16 -7.43 19.03
N THR A 26 -18.38 -8.74 19.09
CA THR A 26 -17.78 -9.68 20.05
C THR A 26 -17.07 -10.83 19.37
N GLY A 27 -17.41 -11.15 18.11
CA GLY A 27 -16.84 -12.27 17.36
C GLY A 27 -16.98 -13.62 18.09
N PHE A 28 -18.03 -13.78 18.90
CA PHE A 28 -18.17 -14.89 19.83
C PHE A 28 -18.25 -16.27 19.15
N GLU A 29 -18.93 -16.38 18.02
CA GLU A 29 -19.09 -17.64 17.30
C GLU A 29 -18.09 -17.80 16.15
N ASN A 30 -17.94 -16.76 15.33
CA ASN A 30 -17.08 -16.76 14.14
C ASN A 30 -16.80 -15.30 13.67
N ASN A 31 -16.27 -15.15 12.46
CA ASN A 31 -15.95 -13.85 11.85
C ASN A 31 -17.01 -13.34 10.87
N ASP A 32 -18.19 -13.98 10.79
CA ASP A 32 -19.28 -13.57 9.91
C ASP A 32 -19.99 -12.33 10.48
N PHE A 33 -19.89 -11.22 9.76
CA PHE A 33 -20.50 -9.95 10.12
C PHE A 33 -22.02 -10.04 10.27
N PHE A 34 -22.69 -10.87 9.47
CA PHE A 34 -24.15 -10.99 9.48
C PHE A 34 -24.66 -12.04 10.46
N ASN A 35 -23.79 -12.71 11.22
CA ASN A 35 -24.22 -13.58 12.31
C ASN A 35 -24.46 -12.73 13.58
N GLU A 36 -25.72 -12.56 13.97
CA GLU A 36 -26.10 -11.76 15.14
C GLU A 36 -25.49 -12.24 16.46
N ASN A 37 -25.13 -13.52 16.58
CA ASN A 37 -24.47 -14.03 17.80
C ASN A 37 -23.05 -13.47 17.98
N ASN A 38 -22.47 -12.88 16.95
CA ASN A 38 -21.20 -12.15 17.05
C ASN A 38 -21.38 -10.70 17.50
N TRP A 39 -22.60 -10.23 17.70
CA TRP A 39 -22.91 -8.87 18.14
C TRP A 39 -23.57 -8.86 19.51
N GLN A 40 -23.46 -7.73 20.21
CA GLN A 40 -24.21 -7.45 21.42
C GLN A 40 -24.81 -6.05 21.35
N GLU A 41 -26.06 -5.92 21.79
CA GLU A 41 -26.66 -4.62 22.03
C GLU A 41 -25.96 -3.93 23.20
N LEU A 42 -25.54 -2.68 23.01
CA LEU A 42 -24.94 -1.88 24.06
C LEU A 42 -25.87 -1.64 25.25
N SER A 43 -27.19 -1.75 25.04
CA SER A 43 -28.20 -1.45 26.05
C SER A 43 -28.31 -2.53 27.14
N ASN A 44 -28.04 -3.78 26.80
CA ASN A 44 -28.31 -4.94 27.67
C ASN A 44 -27.23 -6.04 27.62
N GLY A 45 -26.25 -5.95 26.70
CA GLY A 45 -25.17 -6.93 26.54
C GLY A 45 -25.62 -8.29 25.97
N LEU A 46 -26.84 -8.38 25.44
CA LEU A 46 -27.36 -9.59 24.79
C LEU A 46 -27.19 -9.50 23.26
N PRO A 47 -27.14 -10.64 22.55
CA PRO A 47 -27.24 -10.64 21.11
C PRO A 47 -28.52 -9.94 20.63
N PRO A 48 -28.48 -9.19 19.52
CA PRO A 48 -29.67 -8.57 18.96
C PRO A 48 -30.68 -9.63 18.49
N GLU A 49 -31.93 -9.20 18.27
CA GLU A 49 -32.96 -10.10 17.74
C GLU A 49 -32.57 -10.66 16.36
N ALA A 50 -32.99 -11.88 16.06
CA ALA A 50 -32.71 -12.50 14.77
C ALA A 50 -33.28 -11.66 13.61
N ASN A 51 -32.53 -11.55 12.51
CA ASN A 51 -32.79 -10.67 11.35
C ASN A 51 -32.55 -9.18 11.63
N THR A 52 -31.76 -8.84 12.66
CA THR A 52 -31.34 -7.44 12.88
C THR A 52 -30.24 -7.05 11.90
N LEU A 53 -29.40 -8.00 11.47
CA LEU A 53 -28.29 -7.78 10.55
C LEU A 53 -28.38 -8.77 9.39
N ASN A 54 -29.10 -8.40 8.35
CA ASN A 54 -29.19 -9.18 7.12
C ASN A 54 -28.37 -8.53 6.00
N PRO A 55 -27.76 -9.34 5.11
CA PRO A 55 -27.18 -8.83 3.88
C PRO A 55 -28.27 -8.17 3.03
N ASP A 56 -27.92 -7.07 2.36
CA ASP A 56 -28.77 -6.33 1.43
C ASP A 56 -30.03 -5.69 2.06
N GLU A 57 -30.10 -5.63 3.39
CA GLU A 57 -31.14 -4.91 4.14
C GLU A 57 -30.56 -3.69 4.86
N GLU A 58 -31.39 -2.67 5.04
CA GLU A 58 -30.98 -1.41 5.68
C GLU A 58 -30.75 -1.59 7.19
N ILE A 59 -29.53 -1.28 7.63
CA ILE A 59 -29.10 -1.34 9.03
C ILE A 59 -29.35 0.02 9.70
N THR A 60 -30.18 0.00 10.75
CA THR A 60 -30.63 1.21 11.47
C THR A 60 -29.93 1.43 12.82
N HIS A 61 -28.79 0.76 13.03
CA HIS A 61 -27.98 0.80 14.26
C HIS A 61 -26.59 1.37 13.97
N ASN A 62 -25.96 2.05 14.94
CA ASN A 62 -24.51 2.22 14.85
C ASN A 62 -23.83 0.90 15.20
N LEU A 63 -22.74 0.62 14.50
CA LEU A 63 -22.00 -0.63 14.60
C LEU A 63 -20.58 -0.33 15.06
N TYR A 64 -20.16 -0.92 16.18
CA TYR A 64 -18.82 -0.80 16.73
C TYR A 64 -18.09 -2.11 16.50
N LEU A 65 -17.38 -2.15 15.38
CA LEU A 65 -16.68 -3.32 14.86
C LEU A 65 -15.22 -3.30 15.27
N THR A 66 -14.76 -4.43 15.77
CA THR A 66 -13.35 -4.70 15.99
C THR A 66 -12.99 -6.02 15.38
N CYS A 67 -11.69 -6.27 15.29
CA CYS A 67 -11.14 -7.50 14.81
C CYS A 67 -11.44 -7.84 13.35
N ASN A 68 -10.85 -8.93 12.88
CA ASN A 68 -11.01 -9.39 11.50
C ASN A 68 -12.38 -10.01 11.29
N THR A 69 -13.11 -9.49 10.29
CA THR A 69 -14.51 -9.84 10.00
C THR A 69 -14.75 -9.92 8.49
N ILE A 70 -15.75 -10.72 8.11
CA ILE A 70 -16.15 -10.97 6.73
C ILE A 70 -17.64 -10.67 6.61
N ALA A 71 -17.99 -9.75 5.73
CA ALA A 71 -19.36 -9.43 5.36
C ALA A 71 -19.64 -9.89 3.93
N LEU A 72 -20.14 -11.12 3.80
CA LEU A 72 -20.57 -11.70 2.52
C LEU A 72 -21.95 -11.14 2.13
N GLY A 73 -21.96 -9.99 1.46
CA GLY A 73 -23.17 -9.28 1.02
C GLY A 73 -23.00 -7.76 1.11
N THR A 74 -24.08 -7.02 0.83
CA THR A 74 -24.05 -5.56 0.97
C THR A 74 -24.39 -5.14 2.40
N ILE A 75 -23.52 -4.35 3.02
CA ILE A 75 -23.85 -3.58 4.23
C ILE A 75 -24.56 -2.30 3.77
N ILE A 76 -25.85 -2.15 4.06
CA ILE A 76 -26.60 -0.92 3.72
C ILE A 76 -26.78 -0.10 5.00
N LEU A 77 -26.06 1.02 5.14
CA LEU A 77 -26.17 1.90 6.30
C LEU A 77 -27.27 2.94 6.09
N ALA A 78 -28.26 2.97 7.00
CA ALA A 78 -29.29 4.00 7.02
C ALA A 78 -28.68 5.39 7.24
N ASP A 79 -29.45 6.44 6.91
CA ASP A 79 -29.07 7.83 7.19
C ASP A 79 -28.76 8.03 8.69
N GLU A 80 -27.76 8.86 8.98
CA GLU A 80 -27.23 9.13 10.32
C GLU A 80 -26.64 7.91 11.08
N LYS A 81 -26.52 6.73 10.44
CA LYS A 81 -25.91 5.54 11.05
C LYS A 81 -24.46 5.37 10.65
N HIS A 82 -23.68 4.86 11.60
CA HIS A 82 -22.25 4.75 11.44
C HIS A 82 -21.70 3.35 11.75
N LEU A 83 -20.80 2.89 10.89
CA LEU A 83 -19.91 1.76 11.16
C LEU A 83 -18.56 2.30 11.64
N PHE A 84 -18.16 1.97 12.86
CA PHE A 84 -16.85 2.28 13.43
C PHE A 84 -16.00 1.02 13.39
N LEU A 85 -14.85 1.07 12.72
CA LEU A 85 -13.89 -0.03 12.71
C LEU A 85 -12.61 0.40 13.45
N GLU A 86 -12.12 -0.46 14.34
CA GLU A 86 -10.89 -0.26 15.10
C GLU A 86 -10.17 -1.60 15.33
N ASN A 87 -8.84 -1.64 15.22
CA ASN A 87 -8.01 -2.82 15.45
C ASN A 87 -8.49 -4.09 14.72
N GLY A 88 -8.88 -3.94 13.45
CA GLY A 88 -9.44 -5.03 12.67
C GLY A 88 -9.46 -4.77 11.19
N GLU A 89 -9.62 -5.87 10.45
CA GLU A 89 -9.87 -5.88 9.02
C GLU A 89 -11.34 -6.24 8.74
N LEU A 90 -12.01 -5.48 7.88
CA LEU A 90 -13.33 -5.84 7.35
C LEU A 90 -13.20 -6.15 5.86
N MET A 91 -13.33 -7.42 5.49
CA MET A 91 -13.55 -7.81 4.11
C MET A 91 -15.05 -7.76 3.82
N VAL A 92 -15.44 -7.00 2.81
CA VAL A 92 -16.85 -6.74 2.49
C VAL A 92 -17.06 -6.74 0.99
N ASN A 93 -18.20 -7.28 0.51
CA ASN A 93 -18.54 -7.14 -0.90
C ASN A 93 -18.79 -5.67 -1.25
N LYS A 94 -19.73 -5.04 -0.55
CA LYS A 94 -20.11 -3.64 -0.76
C LYS A 94 -20.64 -3.00 0.53
N ILE A 95 -20.39 -1.70 0.69
CA ILE A 95 -21.08 -0.83 1.64
C ILE A 95 -21.83 0.22 0.83
N SER A 96 -23.10 0.46 1.14
CA SER A 96 -23.93 1.48 0.48
C SER A 96 -24.91 2.13 1.46
N GLY A 97 -25.75 3.04 0.96
CA GLY A 97 -26.69 3.81 1.78
C GLY A 97 -26.16 5.23 2.06
N PHE A 98 -26.72 5.87 3.08
CA PHE A 98 -26.48 7.28 3.41
C PHE A 98 -25.72 7.48 4.73
N GLY A 99 -25.34 6.37 5.40
CA GLY A 99 -24.55 6.40 6.62
C GLY A 99 -23.06 6.73 6.40
N GLY A 100 -22.28 6.65 7.49
CA GLY A 100 -20.83 6.90 7.46
C GLY A 100 -20.01 5.74 8.00
N VAL A 101 -18.80 5.57 7.48
CA VAL A 101 -17.82 4.59 7.95
C VAL A 101 -16.66 5.34 8.61
N SER A 102 -16.31 5.01 9.84
CA SER A 102 -15.18 5.58 10.57
C SER A 102 -14.06 4.56 10.72
N LEU A 103 -12.91 4.85 10.12
CA LEU A 103 -11.71 4.01 10.18
C LEU A 103 -10.76 4.56 11.25
N ASN A 104 -10.77 3.95 12.44
CA ASN A 104 -9.95 4.32 13.59
C ASN A 104 -8.59 3.60 13.57
N GLU A 105 -7.92 3.51 14.71
CA GLU A 105 -6.59 2.91 14.82
C GLU A 105 -6.54 1.50 14.21
N ASN A 106 -5.52 1.24 13.39
CA ASN A 106 -5.27 -0.03 12.71
C ASN A 106 -6.42 -0.55 11.81
N ALA A 107 -7.48 0.21 11.58
CA ALA A 107 -8.62 -0.19 10.77
C ALA A 107 -8.24 -0.41 9.30
N HIS A 108 -8.63 -1.54 8.73
CA HIS A 108 -8.48 -1.83 7.31
C HIS A 108 -9.81 -2.33 6.74
N ILE A 109 -10.29 -1.75 5.64
CA ILE A 109 -11.47 -2.26 4.95
C ILE A 109 -11.08 -2.66 3.54
N ILE A 110 -11.50 -3.83 3.10
CA ILE A 110 -11.25 -4.37 1.77
C ILE A 110 -12.59 -4.59 1.08
N PHE A 111 -12.83 -3.86 -0.01
CA PHE A 111 -13.98 -4.05 -0.88
C PHE A 111 -13.66 -5.08 -1.96
N GLU A 112 -14.43 -6.17 -1.99
CA GLU A 112 -14.34 -7.22 -3.02
C GLU A 112 -15.05 -6.83 -4.32
N GLU A 113 -16.03 -5.94 -4.28
CA GLU A 113 -16.76 -5.43 -5.45
C GLU A 113 -16.51 -3.92 -5.65
N SER A 114 -16.97 -3.37 -6.77
CA SER A 114 -16.85 -1.94 -7.02
C SER A 114 -17.72 -1.14 -6.05
N LEU A 115 -17.11 -0.17 -5.36
CA LEU A 115 -17.83 0.81 -4.58
C LEU A 115 -18.59 1.76 -5.52
N GLU A 116 -19.88 1.93 -5.27
CA GLU A 116 -20.68 2.98 -5.86
C GLU A 116 -20.64 4.20 -4.94
N PHE A 117 -20.03 5.28 -5.41
CA PHE A 117 -19.93 6.54 -4.68
C PHE A 117 -21.29 7.27 -4.70
N ASN A 118 -22.21 6.87 -3.81
CA ASN A 118 -23.60 7.35 -3.81
C ASN A 118 -24.23 7.57 -2.42
N GLY A 119 -23.47 8.15 -1.49
CA GLY A 119 -24.00 8.67 -0.22
C GLY A 119 -23.16 8.28 0.98
N THR A 120 -22.66 7.04 1.01
CA THR A 120 -21.82 6.55 2.09
C THR A 120 -20.50 7.32 2.13
N THR A 121 -20.14 7.86 3.29
CA THR A 121 -18.88 8.59 3.50
C THR A 121 -17.90 7.77 4.31
N PHE A 122 -16.60 7.97 4.11
CA PHE A 122 -15.53 7.27 4.82
C PHE A 122 -14.64 8.29 5.52
N ASN A 123 -14.55 8.20 6.84
CA ASN A 123 -13.79 9.12 7.68
C ASN A 123 -12.61 8.39 8.33
N PHE A 124 -11.39 8.76 7.94
CA PHE A 124 -10.16 8.24 8.50
C PHE A 124 -9.78 9.06 9.74
N ASN A 125 -9.73 8.39 10.90
CA ASN A 125 -9.44 9.01 12.20
C ASN A 125 -8.04 8.69 12.73
N SER A 126 -7.27 7.83 12.04
CA SER A 126 -5.92 7.43 12.45
C SER A 126 -5.00 7.26 11.26
N SER A 127 -3.74 7.67 11.38
CA SER A 127 -2.74 7.65 10.29
C SER A 127 -2.38 6.25 9.79
N ASN A 128 -2.69 5.20 10.55
CA ASN A 128 -2.49 3.79 10.17
C ASN A 128 -3.76 3.10 9.65
N SER A 129 -4.85 3.84 9.41
CA SER A 129 -6.07 3.29 8.84
C SER A 129 -6.06 3.34 7.31
N SER A 130 -6.83 2.45 6.66
CA SER A 130 -6.80 2.32 5.20
C SER A 130 -8.04 1.64 4.62
N LEU A 131 -8.36 1.99 3.39
CA LEU A 131 -9.47 1.46 2.61
C LEU A 131 -8.94 0.97 1.25
N ALA A 132 -9.05 -0.33 0.99
CA ALA A 132 -8.71 -0.96 -0.26
C ALA A 132 -9.96 -1.19 -1.11
N LEU A 133 -10.00 -0.62 -2.31
CA LEU A 133 -11.08 -0.80 -3.28
C LEU A 133 -10.56 -1.63 -4.46
N LYS A 134 -10.79 -2.96 -4.46
CA LYS A 134 -10.18 -3.85 -5.46
C LYS A 134 -10.61 -3.57 -6.90
N ASN A 135 -11.79 -2.99 -7.10
CA ASN A 135 -12.39 -2.75 -8.42
C ASN A 135 -12.65 -1.28 -8.75
N ASN A 136 -12.08 -0.34 -7.97
CA ASN A 136 -12.11 1.08 -8.28
C ASN A 136 -10.67 1.55 -8.52
N THR A 137 -10.38 2.09 -9.70
CA THR A 137 -9.03 2.57 -10.02
C THR A 137 -8.63 3.77 -9.16
N PRO A 138 -7.33 4.08 -9.03
CA PRO A 138 -6.87 5.29 -8.35
C PRO A 138 -7.51 6.57 -8.92
N MET A 139 -7.65 6.67 -10.24
CA MET A 139 -8.34 7.79 -10.90
C MET A 139 -9.81 7.86 -10.49
N ASN A 140 -10.54 6.74 -10.52
CA ASN A 140 -11.94 6.73 -10.11
C ASN A 140 -12.11 7.15 -8.63
N SER A 141 -11.22 6.71 -7.75
CA SER A 141 -11.21 7.12 -6.34
C SER A 141 -10.89 8.62 -6.18
N TYR A 142 -9.96 9.15 -6.98
CA TYR A 142 -9.63 10.57 -7.00
C TYR A 142 -10.79 11.44 -7.51
N GLU A 143 -11.52 10.99 -8.54
CA GLU A 143 -12.69 11.68 -9.08
C GLU A 143 -13.87 11.74 -8.09
N ASN A 144 -13.88 10.88 -7.07
CA ASN A 144 -14.91 10.79 -6.03
C ASN A 144 -14.34 11.11 -4.64
N ILE A 145 -13.34 11.99 -4.57
CA ILE A 145 -12.63 12.32 -3.33
C ILE A 145 -13.53 12.92 -2.23
N GLU A 146 -14.66 13.52 -2.61
CA GLU A 146 -15.63 14.15 -1.71
C GLU A 146 -16.32 13.17 -0.73
N TYR A 147 -16.21 11.86 -0.99
CA TYR A 147 -16.71 10.82 -0.10
C TYR A 147 -15.71 10.45 1.01
N PHE A 148 -14.47 10.95 0.95
CA PHE A 148 -13.44 10.69 1.94
C PHE A 148 -13.22 11.89 2.87
N TYR A 149 -13.06 11.63 4.16
CA TYR A 149 -12.85 12.63 5.19
C TYR A 149 -11.66 12.26 6.09
N MET A 150 -10.95 13.28 6.59
CA MET A 150 -9.85 13.16 7.55
C MET A 150 -10.23 13.84 8.86
N GLY A 151 -10.49 13.05 9.91
CA GLY A 151 -10.94 13.56 11.20
C GLY A 151 -12.19 14.45 11.08
N GLY A 152 -13.11 14.11 10.19
CA GLY A 152 -14.34 14.87 9.90
C GLY A 152 -14.18 16.05 8.93
N ASN A 153 -12.96 16.35 8.45
CA ASN A 153 -12.72 17.39 7.45
C ASN A 153 -12.66 16.79 6.03
N PRO A 154 -12.99 17.54 4.97
CA PRO A 154 -12.84 17.06 3.59
C PRO A 154 -11.42 16.60 3.27
N SER A 155 -11.31 15.58 2.42
CA SER A 155 -10.01 15.07 1.97
C SER A 155 -9.50 15.79 0.71
N PHE A 156 -8.19 15.96 0.64
CA PHE A 156 -7.46 16.54 -0.47
C PHE A 156 -6.28 15.63 -0.83
N PHE A 157 -6.22 15.24 -2.11
CA PHE A 157 -5.20 14.34 -2.63
C PHE A 157 -3.81 14.96 -2.47
N ASN A 158 -2.86 14.17 -1.97
CA ASN A 158 -1.47 14.57 -1.68
C ASN A 158 -1.33 15.72 -0.65
N ASP A 159 -2.38 16.00 0.11
CA ASP A 159 -2.33 16.92 1.26
C ASP A 159 -2.60 16.14 2.56
N ASN A 160 -3.80 15.58 2.71
CA ASN A 160 -4.18 14.81 3.90
C ASN A 160 -4.54 13.34 3.64
N ILE A 161 -4.73 12.96 2.37
CA ILE A 161 -4.87 11.56 1.95
C ILE A 161 -3.90 11.24 0.81
N LYS A 162 -3.58 9.96 0.69
CA LYS A 162 -2.90 9.37 -0.45
C LYS A 162 -3.80 8.32 -1.11
N ILE A 163 -3.74 8.27 -2.43
CA ILE A 163 -4.39 7.25 -3.26
C ILE A 163 -3.27 6.52 -4.01
N ASP A 164 -2.99 5.29 -3.58
CA ASP A 164 -2.00 4.41 -4.17
C ASP A 164 -2.66 3.35 -5.05
N ASN A 165 -1.87 2.71 -5.89
CA ASN A 165 -2.32 1.53 -6.61
C ASN A 165 -2.57 0.37 -5.64
N TYR A 166 -3.65 -0.38 -5.85
CA TYR A 166 -3.91 -1.65 -5.18
C TYR A 166 -4.23 -2.71 -6.24
N TYR A 167 -3.21 -3.07 -7.02
CA TYR A 167 -3.36 -3.84 -8.27
C TYR A 167 -4.28 -3.11 -9.24
N SER A 168 -5.36 -3.75 -9.70
CA SER A 168 -6.40 -3.13 -10.53
C SER A 168 -7.24 -2.08 -9.78
N GLY A 169 -7.10 -2.01 -8.47
CA GLY A 169 -7.85 -1.14 -7.57
C GLY A 169 -7.03 0.02 -7.00
N ALA A 170 -7.54 0.60 -5.92
CA ALA A 170 -6.92 1.70 -5.20
C ALA A 170 -6.81 1.42 -3.71
N LEU A 171 -5.76 1.94 -3.09
CA LEU A 171 -5.62 2.01 -1.63
C LEU A 171 -5.71 3.48 -1.21
N ILE A 172 -6.73 3.82 -0.43
CA ILE A 172 -6.92 5.13 0.18
C ILE A 172 -6.43 5.06 1.62
N ARG A 173 -5.57 5.99 2.00
CA ARG A 173 -5.02 6.08 3.36
C ARG A 173 -4.65 7.53 3.71
N PRO A 174 -4.55 7.87 4.99
CA PRO A 174 -4.06 9.16 5.42
C PRO A 174 -2.64 9.46 4.92
N LEU A 175 -2.40 10.73 4.64
CA LEU A 175 -1.05 11.26 4.42
C LEU A 175 -0.63 12.03 5.66
N ASP A 176 0.17 11.39 6.51
CA ASP A 176 0.75 11.97 7.72
C ASP A 176 2.27 11.77 7.69
N SER A 177 3.02 12.87 7.58
CA SER A 177 4.48 12.84 7.56
C SER A 177 5.08 12.46 8.91
N SER A 178 4.33 12.57 10.01
CA SER A 178 4.76 12.17 11.35
C SER A 178 4.52 10.69 11.63
N PHE A 179 3.80 9.98 10.76
CA PHE A 179 3.57 8.55 10.91
C PHE A 179 4.86 7.76 10.73
N ALA A 180 5.17 6.91 11.71
CA ALA A 180 6.35 6.07 11.74
C ALA A 180 5.94 4.59 11.57
N PRO A 181 6.00 4.04 10.34
CA PRO A 181 5.53 2.68 10.02
C PRO A 181 6.46 1.57 10.54
N MET A 182 7.65 1.90 11.03
CA MET A 182 8.61 0.91 11.50
C MET A 182 9.02 1.20 12.93
N LYS A 183 9.17 0.14 13.73
CA LYS A 183 9.72 0.21 15.08
C LYS A 183 10.89 -0.76 15.23
N LEU A 184 12.02 -0.25 15.67
CA LEU A 184 13.25 -1.02 15.87
C LEU A 184 13.45 -1.31 17.36
N PHE A 185 14.10 -2.42 17.66
CA PHE A 185 14.35 -2.88 19.02
C PHE A 185 15.82 -3.30 19.18
N SER A 186 16.37 -2.96 20.34
CA SER A 186 17.77 -3.21 20.67
C SER A 186 18.08 -4.63 21.11
N GLU A 187 17.06 -5.42 21.45
CA GLU A 187 17.19 -6.85 21.75
C GLU A 187 16.30 -7.67 20.79
N GLU A 188 16.44 -8.99 20.83
CA GLU A 188 15.54 -9.91 20.12
C GLU A 188 14.13 -9.89 20.73
N ASN A 189 13.17 -10.50 20.03
CA ASN A 189 11.79 -10.68 20.49
C ASN A 189 11.11 -9.35 20.87
N LEU A 190 11.43 -8.27 20.16
CA LEU A 190 10.90 -6.93 20.38
C LEU A 190 11.17 -6.37 21.80
N ALA A 191 12.28 -6.78 22.42
CA ALA A 191 12.67 -6.35 23.76
C ALA A 191 13.70 -5.19 23.76
N GLY A 192 14.04 -4.74 24.97
CA GLY A 192 15.01 -3.66 25.19
C GLY A 192 14.46 -2.26 24.86
N ASN A 193 15.37 -1.32 24.60
CA ASN A 193 15.02 -0.01 24.09
C ASN A 193 14.40 -0.13 22.69
N SER A 194 13.51 0.79 22.34
CA SER A 194 12.86 0.82 21.03
C SER A 194 12.76 2.23 20.46
N ILE A 195 12.86 2.37 19.14
CA ILE A 195 12.73 3.64 18.42
C ILE A 195 11.77 3.49 17.22
N ASN A 196 11.03 4.56 16.92
CA ASN A 196 10.16 4.64 15.76
C ASN A 196 10.92 5.26 14.58
N ILE A 197 10.73 4.71 13.38
CA ILE A 197 11.38 5.13 12.14
C ILE A 197 10.32 5.63 11.16
N GLY A 198 10.50 6.86 10.69
CA GLY A 198 9.64 7.53 9.72
C GLY A 198 9.76 6.98 8.30
N GLN A 199 8.87 7.43 7.42
CA GLN A 199 8.87 7.10 5.99
C GLN A 199 9.66 8.13 5.15
N TYR A 200 10.10 7.71 3.96
CA TYR A 200 10.85 8.46 2.93
C TYR A 200 12.28 8.87 3.30
N GLU A 201 12.54 9.17 4.57
CA GLU A 201 13.87 9.50 5.09
C GLU A 201 14.84 8.31 5.02
N ILE A 202 16.12 8.62 4.84
CA ILE A 202 17.21 7.65 4.91
C ILE A 202 17.97 7.91 6.21
N PHE A 203 17.96 6.92 7.10
CA PHE A 203 18.66 6.98 8.37
C PHE A 203 19.99 6.23 8.26
N THR A 204 21.11 6.92 8.52
CA THR A 204 22.46 6.38 8.31
C THR A 204 23.35 6.62 9.52
N GLY A 205 24.14 5.62 9.91
CA GLY A 205 25.15 5.75 10.97
C GLY A 205 24.60 6.40 12.25
N GLU A 206 25.29 7.42 12.74
CA GLU A 206 24.89 8.20 13.92
C GLU A 206 23.56 8.97 13.75
N ASN A 207 23.06 9.14 12.52
CA ASN A 207 21.75 9.75 12.26
C ASN A 207 20.59 8.77 12.44
N ILE A 208 20.86 7.48 12.68
CA ILE A 208 19.83 6.55 13.18
C ILE A 208 19.47 7.01 14.61
N PRO A 209 18.19 7.34 14.89
CA PRO A 209 17.85 8.06 16.11
C PRO A 209 18.19 7.27 17.39
N GLU A 210 18.40 8.00 18.48
CA GLU A 210 18.66 7.45 19.82
C GLU A 210 19.88 6.49 19.89
N ASN A 211 20.86 6.66 19.00
CA ASN A 211 22.07 5.84 18.91
C ASN A 211 21.80 4.35 18.58
N PHE A 212 20.77 4.06 17.78
CA PHE A 212 20.44 2.69 17.36
C PHE A 212 21.40 2.09 16.32
N ASN A 213 22.35 2.87 15.81
CA ASN A 213 23.40 2.37 14.92
C ASN A 213 24.07 1.12 15.51
N ASN A 214 24.17 0.05 14.72
CA ASN A 214 24.77 -1.22 15.11
C ASN A 214 24.19 -1.84 16.40
N SER A 215 22.94 -1.50 16.76
CA SER A 215 22.30 -2.00 17.98
C SER A 215 20.96 -2.71 17.71
N ILE A 216 20.53 -2.80 16.45
CA ILE A 216 19.24 -3.34 16.06
C ILE A 216 19.29 -4.87 16.03
N ASN A 217 18.32 -5.52 16.67
CA ASN A 217 18.22 -6.99 16.78
C ASN A 217 16.85 -7.54 16.34
N SER A 218 15.78 -6.75 16.47
CA SER A 218 14.42 -7.12 16.05
C SER A 218 13.62 -5.89 15.61
N PHE A 219 12.53 -6.07 14.86
CA PHE A 219 11.70 -4.95 14.40
C PHE A 219 10.26 -5.34 14.06
N THR A 220 9.40 -4.32 13.98
CA THR A 220 8.08 -4.41 13.34
C THR A 220 7.96 -3.43 12.18
N LEU A 221 7.24 -3.81 11.13
CA LEU A 221 6.93 -2.96 9.97
C LEU A 221 5.44 -3.08 9.64
N GLU A 222 4.73 -1.95 9.65
CA GLU A 222 3.29 -1.88 9.37
C GLU A 222 2.96 -2.24 7.91
N ARG A 223 1.74 -2.75 7.68
CA ARG A 223 1.23 -3.08 6.34
C ARG A 223 1.29 -1.88 5.39
N GLY A 224 1.49 -2.14 4.11
CA GLY A 224 1.64 -1.13 3.07
C GLY A 224 2.99 -0.42 3.04
N TYR A 225 4.03 -1.02 3.62
CA TYR A 225 5.38 -0.45 3.65
C TYR A 225 6.47 -1.45 3.27
N MET A 226 7.53 -0.91 2.69
CA MET A 226 8.77 -1.61 2.40
C MET A 226 9.91 -1.00 3.24
N ALA A 227 10.72 -1.84 3.87
CA ALA A 227 11.92 -1.43 4.58
C ALA A 227 13.17 -2.06 3.97
N THR A 228 14.25 -1.30 3.90
CA THR A 228 15.59 -1.78 3.59
C THR A 228 16.50 -1.58 4.80
N LEU A 229 17.22 -2.63 5.17
CA LEU A 229 18.28 -2.61 6.18
C LEU A 229 19.61 -2.99 5.51
N ALA A 230 20.68 -2.24 5.80
CA ALA A 230 22.02 -2.55 5.29
C ALA A 230 23.12 -2.31 6.33
N THR A 231 24.27 -2.97 6.13
CA THR A 231 25.36 -2.94 7.10
C THR A 231 26.27 -1.72 6.97
N ASN A 232 26.35 -1.10 5.80
CA ASN A 232 27.16 0.12 5.63
C ASN A 232 26.26 1.36 5.69
N GLU A 233 26.82 2.47 6.17
CA GLU A 233 26.09 3.74 6.33
C GLU A 233 25.52 4.28 5.01
N ASP A 234 26.16 4.01 3.89
CA ASP A 234 25.68 4.44 2.57
C ASP A 234 24.67 3.48 1.95
N GLY A 235 24.20 2.46 2.67
CA GLY A 235 23.25 1.47 2.15
C GLY A 235 23.89 0.33 1.35
N THR A 236 25.21 0.38 1.12
CA THR A 236 25.96 -0.71 0.50
C THR A 236 26.26 -1.84 1.51
N GLY A 237 26.98 -2.86 1.05
CA GLY A 237 27.26 -4.06 1.82
C GLY A 237 26.03 -4.96 1.98
N LYS A 238 26.11 -5.90 2.92
CA LYS A 238 25.04 -6.86 3.13
C LYS A 238 23.76 -6.14 3.51
N SER A 239 22.69 -6.47 2.79
CA SER A 239 21.42 -5.77 2.94
C SER A 239 20.25 -6.66 2.61
N LYS A 240 19.07 -6.30 3.11
CA LYS A 240 17.82 -7.05 2.89
C LYS A 240 16.63 -6.10 2.79
N VAL A 241 15.68 -6.47 1.92
CA VAL A 241 14.41 -5.79 1.73
C VAL A 241 13.29 -6.60 2.39
N PHE A 242 12.40 -5.90 3.07
CA PHE A 242 11.21 -6.44 3.72
C PHE A 242 9.99 -5.70 3.18
N ILE A 243 8.94 -6.41 2.77
CA ILE A 243 7.71 -5.82 2.25
C ILE A 243 6.54 -6.33 3.08
N ALA A 244 6.02 -5.48 3.96
CA ALA A 244 4.76 -5.72 4.64
C ALA A 244 3.65 -5.29 3.66
N SER A 245 3.27 -6.18 2.74
CA SER A 245 2.29 -5.89 1.68
C SER A 245 0.91 -5.68 2.30
N GLN A 246 0.18 -6.76 2.54
CA GLN A 246 -1.17 -6.73 3.14
C GLN A 246 -1.13 -7.02 4.64
N ARG A 247 -0.01 -7.54 5.15
CA ARG A 247 0.16 -7.92 6.55
C ARG A 247 1.42 -7.31 7.15
N LYS A 248 1.30 -6.92 8.42
CA LYS A 248 2.41 -6.46 9.25
C LYS A 248 3.54 -7.50 9.27
N ILE A 249 4.78 -7.03 9.25
CA ILE A 249 5.95 -7.86 9.50
C ILE A 249 6.39 -7.70 10.96
N LEU A 250 6.68 -8.83 11.59
CA LEU A 250 7.34 -8.92 12.90
C LEU A 250 8.53 -9.84 12.74
N ILE A 251 9.74 -9.33 13.02
CA ILE A 251 10.98 -10.10 13.01
C ILE A 251 11.51 -10.17 14.44
N ASN A 252 11.44 -11.35 15.06
CA ASN A 252 11.95 -11.57 16.42
C ASN A 252 13.48 -11.64 16.47
N GLU A 253 14.12 -12.17 15.42
CA GLU A 253 15.57 -12.29 15.32
C GLU A 253 16.01 -11.97 13.89
N LEU A 254 16.94 -11.03 13.76
CA LEU A 254 17.58 -10.71 12.49
C LEU A 254 18.61 -11.77 12.08
N PRO A 255 18.87 -11.93 10.76
CA PRO A 255 20.01 -12.70 10.29
C PRO A 255 21.31 -12.22 10.96
N SER A 256 22.20 -13.17 11.25
CA SER A 256 23.45 -12.91 11.99
C SER A 256 24.32 -11.81 11.37
N TYR A 257 24.24 -11.59 10.05
CA TYR A 257 24.99 -10.56 9.35
C TYR A 257 24.43 -9.13 9.53
N LEU A 258 23.15 -8.99 9.88
CA LEU A 258 22.50 -7.71 10.20
C LEU A 258 22.48 -7.42 11.70
N LYS A 259 22.43 -8.47 12.52
CA LYS A 259 22.33 -8.37 13.98
C LYS A 259 23.47 -7.52 14.55
N ASN A 260 23.14 -6.43 15.26
CA ASN A 260 24.10 -5.44 15.79
C ASN A 260 25.07 -4.87 14.74
N ASN A 261 24.64 -4.82 13.48
CA ASN A 261 25.50 -4.42 12.37
C ASN A 261 24.75 -3.59 11.33
N ILE A 262 23.54 -3.11 11.63
CA ILE A 262 22.77 -2.24 10.75
C ILE A 262 23.21 -0.79 10.94
N SER A 263 23.62 -0.17 9.83
CA SER A 263 23.99 1.25 9.76
C SER A 263 23.21 2.03 8.70
N PHE A 264 22.26 1.40 8.01
CA PHE A 264 21.36 2.06 7.09
C PHE A 264 19.94 1.51 7.25
N VAL A 265 18.97 2.41 7.36
CA VAL A 265 17.53 2.09 7.41
C VAL A 265 16.79 3.04 6.48
N ARG A 266 15.98 2.49 5.58
CA ARG A 266 15.03 3.27 4.76
C ARG A 266 13.67 2.58 4.77
N VAL A 267 12.62 3.36 5.01
CA VAL A 267 11.23 2.88 4.91
C VAL A 267 10.50 3.72 3.87
N ILE A 268 9.88 3.08 2.89
CA ILE A 268 9.06 3.74 1.88
C ILE A 268 7.71 3.05 1.80
N PRO A 269 6.63 3.76 1.45
CA PRO A 269 5.38 3.10 1.25
C PRO A 269 5.41 2.17 0.05
N TRP A 270 4.68 1.07 0.18
CA TRP A 270 4.53 0.08 -0.87
C TRP A 270 3.48 0.51 -1.89
N ASN A 271 3.68 0.11 -3.15
CA ASN A 271 2.76 0.37 -4.25
C ASN A 271 2.49 -0.95 -4.98
N TRP A 272 1.22 -1.31 -5.15
CA TRP A 272 0.83 -2.62 -5.67
C TRP A 272 0.44 -2.50 -7.14
N VAL A 273 1.18 -3.17 -8.02
CA VAL A 273 0.89 -3.22 -9.45
C VAL A 273 0.66 -4.65 -9.90
N ASN A 274 -0.11 -4.84 -10.97
CA ASN A 274 -0.16 -6.12 -11.68
C ASN A 274 1.11 -6.37 -12.51
N LYS A 275 1.28 -7.60 -13.01
CA LYS A 275 2.45 -8.03 -13.79
C LYS A 275 2.61 -7.24 -15.09
N LYS A 276 1.51 -6.93 -15.78
CA LYS A 276 1.50 -6.29 -17.11
C LYS A 276 1.86 -4.81 -17.09
N GLY A 277 2.96 -4.47 -17.75
CA GLY A 277 3.44 -3.09 -17.94
C GLY A 277 3.66 -2.72 -19.40
N THR A 278 4.29 -1.56 -19.62
CA THR A 278 4.75 -1.14 -20.95
C THR A 278 6.16 -0.56 -20.92
N ALA A 279 6.94 -0.90 -21.96
CA ALA A 279 8.21 -0.31 -22.30
C ALA A 279 7.91 0.93 -23.14
N GLY A 280 8.12 2.10 -22.55
CA GLY A 280 7.59 3.37 -23.01
C GLY A 280 6.32 3.77 -22.25
N ASP A 281 6.06 5.08 -22.22
CA ASP A 281 4.85 5.65 -21.63
C ASP A 281 3.67 5.51 -22.59
N ILE A 282 3.12 4.30 -22.64
CA ILE A 282 2.03 3.92 -23.53
C ILE A 282 0.75 3.86 -22.71
N THR A 283 -0.17 4.78 -22.97
CA THR A 283 -1.49 4.83 -22.36
C THR A 283 -2.47 3.88 -23.09
N TYR A 284 -3.65 3.68 -22.52
CA TYR A 284 -4.72 2.84 -23.08
C TYR A 284 -4.39 1.35 -23.22
N MET A 285 -3.35 0.83 -22.56
CA MET A 285 -3.03 -0.62 -22.57
C MET A 285 -3.53 -1.37 -21.32
N ASN A 286 -4.28 -0.71 -20.43
CA ASN A 286 -4.67 -1.24 -19.12
C ASN A 286 -3.46 -1.83 -18.37
N ASN A 287 -2.34 -1.11 -18.40
CA ASN A 287 -1.10 -1.46 -17.72
C ASN A 287 -1.00 -0.68 -16.41
N ASP A 288 -0.44 -1.30 -15.37
CA ASP A 288 -0.31 -0.68 -14.04
C ASP A 288 1.06 -0.06 -13.81
N TRP A 289 2.02 -0.33 -14.70
CA TRP A 289 3.34 0.25 -14.64
C TRP A 289 3.92 0.46 -16.03
N PHE A 290 4.89 1.37 -16.12
CA PHE A 290 5.66 1.62 -17.34
C PHE A 290 7.07 2.07 -17.00
N TYR A 291 8.00 1.97 -17.95
CA TYR A 291 9.32 2.60 -17.85
C TYR A 291 9.67 3.32 -19.16
N ARG A 292 10.69 4.18 -19.15
CA ARG A 292 11.05 5.01 -20.33
C ARG A 292 12.55 5.08 -20.60
N TRP A 293 13.28 4.00 -20.33
CA TRP A 293 14.74 3.95 -20.49
C TRP A 293 15.47 5.14 -19.85
N SER A 294 14.97 5.61 -18.70
CA SER A 294 15.43 6.82 -18.02
C SER A 294 14.96 6.81 -16.57
N ASN A 295 15.53 7.68 -15.73
CA ASN A 295 15.10 7.98 -14.36
C ASN A 295 14.33 9.31 -14.26
N ASN A 296 14.12 10.05 -15.36
CA ASN A 296 13.53 11.40 -15.35
C ASN A 296 12.00 11.45 -15.58
N GLY A 297 11.28 10.34 -15.45
CA GLY A 297 9.82 10.28 -15.50
C GLY A 297 9.15 10.25 -14.12
N GLU A 298 7.83 10.37 -14.09
CA GLU A 298 7.04 10.32 -12.86
C GLU A 298 5.86 9.35 -13.01
N SER A 299 5.43 8.79 -11.89
CA SER A 299 4.21 7.97 -11.86
C SER A 299 2.99 8.86 -12.07
N ASP A 300 1.96 8.30 -12.72
CA ASP A 300 0.65 8.95 -12.74
C ASP A 300 -0.25 8.36 -11.63
N LEU A 301 -1.54 8.75 -11.63
CA LEU A 301 -2.50 8.24 -10.65
C LEU A 301 -2.66 6.72 -10.76
N ASN A 302 -2.81 6.20 -11.98
CA ASN A 302 -3.13 4.80 -12.25
C ASN A 302 -1.90 3.94 -12.50
N ARG A 303 -0.76 4.52 -12.86
CA ARG A 303 0.41 3.76 -13.33
C ARG A 303 1.67 4.17 -12.59
N GLU A 304 2.37 3.16 -12.10
CA GLU A 304 3.71 3.31 -11.54
C GLU A 304 4.73 3.56 -12.66
N TYR A 305 5.55 4.59 -12.49
CA TYR A 305 6.77 4.71 -13.26
C TYR A 305 7.89 3.90 -12.60
N ALA A 306 8.40 2.88 -13.29
CA ALA A 306 9.58 2.12 -12.90
C ALA A 306 10.83 2.83 -13.44
N PRO A 307 11.60 3.55 -12.60
CA PRO A 307 12.76 4.31 -13.06
C PRO A 307 13.87 3.38 -13.53
N MET A 308 14.55 3.75 -14.60
CA MET A 308 15.70 3.03 -15.13
C MET A 308 16.94 3.92 -15.16
N VAL A 309 18.06 3.40 -14.66
CA VAL A 309 19.38 3.98 -14.89
C VAL A 309 19.95 3.36 -16.16
N TRP A 310 19.64 3.93 -17.32
CA TRP A 310 19.91 3.28 -18.62
C TRP A 310 21.38 2.90 -18.82
N GLY A 311 22.29 3.75 -18.34
CA GLY A 311 23.73 3.51 -18.31
C GLY A 311 24.38 4.33 -17.19
N LYS A 312 25.71 4.45 -17.21
CA LYS A 312 26.47 5.05 -16.10
C LYS A 312 26.06 6.49 -15.77
N GLY A 313 25.62 7.27 -16.76
CA GLY A 313 25.32 8.70 -16.59
C GLY A 313 24.09 8.99 -15.73
N ALA A 314 23.39 7.95 -15.25
CA ALA A 314 22.29 8.06 -14.30
C ALA A 314 22.54 7.22 -13.03
N ALA A 315 23.80 6.83 -12.76
CA ALA A 315 24.19 6.00 -11.62
C ALA A 315 25.58 6.34 -11.07
N ASP A 316 26.18 7.48 -11.46
CA ASP A 316 27.57 7.84 -11.13
C ASP A 316 27.60 8.86 -9.99
N GLU A 317 26.67 9.83 -10.00
CA GLU A 317 26.69 10.98 -9.10
C GLU A 317 25.61 10.90 -8.02
N GLN A 318 25.80 11.62 -6.91
CA GLN A 318 24.80 11.67 -5.83
C GLN A 318 23.44 12.19 -6.32
N VAL A 319 23.43 13.15 -7.26
CA VAL A 319 22.19 13.69 -7.84
C VAL A 319 21.33 12.60 -8.51
N ASP A 320 21.95 11.54 -9.05
CA ASP A 320 21.22 10.42 -9.64
C ASP A 320 20.45 9.64 -8.58
N ILE A 321 21.07 9.44 -7.41
CA ILE A 321 20.46 8.79 -6.25
C ILE A 321 19.36 9.67 -5.67
N ASP A 322 19.55 10.99 -5.64
CA ASP A 322 18.53 11.94 -5.19
C ASP A 322 17.29 11.91 -6.11
N ILE A 323 17.48 11.84 -7.43
CA ILE A 323 16.39 11.69 -8.42
C ILE A 323 15.62 10.37 -8.22
N LEU A 324 16.31 9.28 -7.93
CA LEU A 324 15.65 7.99 -7.66
C LEU A 324 14.88 8.04 -6.34
N THR A 325 15.50 8.55 -5.28
CA THR A 325 14.92 8.57 -3.94
C THR A 325 13.77 9.54 -3.79
N SER A 326 13.64 10.55 -4.66
CA SER A 326 12.49 11.47 -4.70
C SER A 326 11.20 10.86 -5.26
N LYS A 327 11.25 9.64 -5.84
CA LYS A 327 10.08 9.00 -6.45
C LYS A 327 9.19 8.34 -5.42
N LEU A 328 8.02 8.93 -5.17
CA LEU A 328 7.14 8.55 -4.05
C LEU A 328 6.29 7.28 -4.28
N LYS A 329 6.18 6.82 -5.53
CA LYS A 329 5.45 5.61 -5.92
C LYS A 329 6.35 4.47 -6.40
N SER A 330 7.65 4.73 -6.60
CA SER A 330 8.59 3.73 -7.10
C SER A 330 9.31 3.06 -5.94
N THR A 331 9.30 1.73 -5.91
CA THR A 331 9.94 0.94 -4.84
C THR A 331 11.17 0.15 -5.34
N HIS A 332 11.53 0.35 -6.60
CA HIS A 332 12.59 -0.36 -7.31
C HIS A 332 13.36 0.59 -8.23
N VAL A 333 14.53 0.13 -8.67
CA VAL A 333 15.28 0.73 -9.77
C VAL A 333 15.68 -0.34 -10.79
N LEU A 334 15.35 -0.10 -12.06
CA LEU A 334 15.85 -0.85 -13.21
C LEU A 334 17.27 -0.41 -13.53
N ALA A 335 18.21 -1.35 -13.58
CA ALA A 335 19.58 -1.02 -13.96
C ALA A 335 19.77 -1.00 -15.49
N PHE A 336 21.03 -1.13 -15.90
CA PHE A 336 21.50 -0.76 -17.24
C PHE A 336 20.83 -1.55 -18.37
N ASN A 337 20.62 -0.87 -19.49
CA ASN A 337 20.00 -1.42 -20.69
C ASN A 337 21.06 -1.95 -21.66
N GLU A 338 21.07 -3.27 -21.86
CA GLU A 338 22.00 -4.02 -22.71
C GLU A 338 23.47 -3.57 -22.55
N PRO A 339 24.00 -3.52 -21.30
CA PRO A 339 25.38 -3.10 -21.08
C PRO A 339 26.38 -4.05 -21.76
N ASP A 340 26.00 -5.31 -21.99
CA ASP A 340 26.81 -6.35 -22.62
C ASP A 340 27.30 -6.00 -24.04
N ASN A 341 26.63 -5.08 -24.74
CA ASN A 341 27.02 -4.72 -26.09
C ASN A 341 28.02 -3.55 -26.15
N CYS A 342 29.29 -3.82 -26.45
CA CYS A 342 30.31 -2.77 -26.59
C CYS A 342 30.10 -1.79 -27.77
N ASN A 343 29.20 -2.08 -28.70
CA ASN A 343 29.02 -1.30 -29.93
C ASN A 343 27.64 -0.64 -30.05
N ASP A 344 26.75 -0.85 -29.08
CA ASP A 344 25.41 -0.28 -29.07
C ASP A 344 24.91 -0.13 -27.62
N GLN A 345 23.74 0.48 -27.42
CA GLN A 345 23.08 0.62 -26.13
C GLN A 345 24.01 1.20 -25.04
N SER A 346 23.81 0.85 -23.77
CA SER A 346 24.60 1.43 -22.68
C SER A 346 26.06 0.98 -22.69
N GLY A 347 26.33 -0.22 -23.22
CA GLY A 347 27.67 -0.82 -23.26
C GLY A 347 28.70 -0.05 -24.08
N GLN A 348 28.26 0.66 -25.12
CA GLN A 348 29.15 1.50 -25.96
C GLN A 348 29.71 2.72 -25.22
N TYR A 349 29.11 3.11 -24.08
CA TYR A 349 29.50 4.28 -23.32
C TYR A 349 30.27 3.88 -22.07
N GLY A 350 31.37 4.60 -21.80
CA GLY A 350 32.12 4.44 -20.55
C GLY A 350 32.67 3.04 -20.29
N ASN A 351 32.83 2.21 -21.33
CA ASN A 351 33.31 0.82 -21.23
C ASN A 351 32.40 -0.08 -20.37
N MET A 352 31.09 0.19 -20.36
CA MET A 352 30.12 -0.55 -19.56
C MET A 352 29.92 -2.01 -20.01
N CYS A 353 30.32 -2.37 -21.23
CA CYS A 353 30.34 -3.77 -21.63
C CYS A 353 31.37 -4.63 -20.90
N VAL A 354 32.28 -4.02 -20.14
CA VAL A 354 33.13 -4.73 -19.17
C VAL A 354 32.39 -4.83 -17.84
N VAL A 355 32.17 -6.06 -17.37
CA VAL A 355 31.43 -6.39 -16.14
C VAL A 355 31.90 -5.56 -14.94
N ASP A 356 33.21 -5.51 -14.67
CA ASP A 356 33.78 -4.75 -13.53
C ASP A 356 33.46 -3.24 -13.60
N THR A 357 33.46 -2.68 -14.81
CA THR A 357 33.15 -1.27 -15.04
C THR A 357 31.70 -0.98 -14.74
N ALA A 358 30.77 -1.77 -15.29
CA ALA A 358 29.34 -1.63 -15.01
C ALA A 358 29.04 -1.82 -13.51
N PHE A 359 29.70 -2.79 -12.88
CA PHE A 359 29.51 -3.09 -11.48
C PHE A 359 29.87 -1.93 -10.55
N THR A 360 30.92 -1.16 -10.89
CA THR A 360 31.29 0.06 -10.14
C THR A 360 30.12 1.03 -10.01
N TYR A 361 29.35 1.23 -11.08
CA TYR A 361 28.18 2.12 -11.07
C TYR A 361 26.95 1.47 -10.43
N TYR A 362 26.76 0.16 -10.61
CA TYR A 362 25.61 -0.55 -10.03
C TYR A 362 25.61 -0.47 -8.50
N LYS A 363 26.79 -0.52 -7.87
CA LYS A 363 26.95 -0.40 -6.42
C LYS A 363 26.31 0.86 -5.84
N ASN A 364 26.32 1.96 -6.59
CA ASN A 364 25.71 3.21 -6.13
C ASN A 364 24.18 3.09 -5.95
N LEU A 365 23.52 2.17 -6.66
CA LEU A 365 22.06 2.02 -6.56
C LEU A 365 21.61 1.49 -5.20
N ALA A 366 22.47 0.78 -4.46
CA ALA A 366 22.17 0.34 -3.10
C ALA A 366 21.90 1.52 -2.14
N LYS A 367 22.50 2.70 -2.41
CA LYS A 367 22.28 3.94 -1.67
C LYS A 367 20.83 4.41 -1.69
N THR A 368 20.06 3.98 -2.69
CA THR A 368 18.63 4.28 -2.76
C THR A 368 17.83 3.55 -1.69
N GLY A 369 18.30 2.41 -1.18
CA GLY A 369 17.46 1.53 -0.36
C GLY A 369 16.21 1.00 -1.08
N MET A 370 16.14 1.07 -2.41
CA MET A 370 15.09 0.47 -3.23
C MET A 370 15.41 -1.00 -3.54
N ARG A 371 14.44 -1.75 -4.08
CA ARG A 371 14.72 -3.04 -4.71
C ARG A 371 15.56 -2.84 -5.97
N LEU A 372 16.63 -3.62 -6.11
CA LEU A 372 17.58 -3.48 -7.21
C LEU A 372 17.30 -4.54 -8.27
N VAL A 373 16.85 -4.10 -9.44
CA VAL A 373 16.71 -4.99 -10.60
C VAL A 373 18.05 -5.03 -11.34
N SER A 374 18.43 -6.21 -11.80
CA SER A 374 19.70 -6.42 -12.52
C SER A 374 19.77 -5.60 -13.81
N PRO A 375 20.97 -5.44 -14.39
CA PRO A 375 21.07 -4.99 -15.78
C PRO A 375 20.32 -5.94 -16.72
N ALA A 376 19.59 -5.38 -17.69
CA ALA A 376 18.84 -6.14 -18.68
C ALA A 376 19.73 -6.40 -19.90
N CYS A 377 20.31 -7.60 -19.99
CA CYS A 377 21.23 -7.94 -21.07
C CYS A 377 20.49 -8.34 -22.35
N ARG A 378 21.19 -8.35 -23.49
CA ARG A 378 20.71 -9.07 -24.67
C ARG A 378 20.45 -10.53 -24.34
N GLN A 379 19.49 -11.12 -25.04
CA GLN A 379 18.94 -12.46 -24.78
C GLN A 379 19.98 -13.52 -24.33
N ASP A 380 21.09 -13.70 -25.05
CA ASP A 380 22.07 -14.75 -24.69
C ASP A 380 23.07 -14.33 -23.61
N GLN A 381 23.23 -13.02 -23.38
CA GLN A 381 24.19 -12.46 -22.43
C GLN A 381 23.71 -12.57 -20.98
N VAL A 382 22.43 -12.90 -20.76
CA VAL A 382 21.90 -13.27 -19.44
C VAL A 382 22.63 -14.49 -18.85
N PHE A 383 23.14 -15.43 -19.66
CA PHE A 383 23.80 -16.65 -19.16
C PHE A 383 25.32 -16.51 -19.00
N THR A 384 25.89 -15.41 -19.49
CA THR A 384 27.34 -15.18 -19.52
C THR A 384 27.70 -13.88 -18.82
N TRP A 385 27.48 -12.73 -19.47
CA TRP A 385 27.77 -11.41 -18.91
C TRP A 385 27.07 -11.18 -17.57
N LEU A 386 25.75 -11.42 -17.51
CA LEU A 386 25.00 -11.20 -16.27
C LEU A 386 25.35 -12.21 -15.18
N ASN A 387 25.69 -13.45 -15.55
CA ASN A 387 26.10 -14.46 -14.59
C ASN A 387 27.44 -14.08 -13.94
N GLN A 388 28.41 -13.62 -14.74
CA GLN A 388 29.67 -13.08 -14.23
C GLN A 388 29.42 -11.85 -13.33
N PHE A 389 28.52 -10.97 -13.74
CA PHE A 389 28.12 -9.81 -12.94
C PHE A 389 27.49 -10.22 -11.60
N ASN A 390 26.59 -11.20 -11.59
CA ASN A 390 25.96 -11.70 -10.37
C ASN A 390 26.99 -12.33 -9.43
N GLN A 391 27.94 -13.11 -9.94
CA GLN A 391 29.03 -13.68 -9.14
C GLN A 391 29.89 -12.58 -8.50
N LEU A 392 30.18 -11.50 -9.23
CA LEU A 392 30.89 -10.35 -8.69
C LEU A 392 30.06 -9.63 -7.62
N ALA A 393 28.76 -9.45 -7.86
CA ALA A 393 27.83 -8.88 -6.89
C ALA A 393 27.77 -9.72 -5.61
N GLN A 394 27.76 -11.04 -5.72
CA GLN A 394 27.85 -11.96 -4.57
C GLN A 394 29.16 -11.81 -3.79
N GLN A 395 30.29 -11.71 -4.52
CA GLN A 395 31.61 -11.56 -3.91
C GLN A 395 31.76 -10.24 -3.12
N ASP A 396 31.15 -9.16 -3.61
CA ASP A 396 31.23 -7.81 -3.03
C ASP A 396 30.03 -7.49 -2.12
N ASP A 397 29.20 -8.49 -1.77
CA ASP A 397 28.00 -8.35 -0.93
C ASP A 397 26.98 -7.31 -1.44
N VAL A 398 26.82 -7.21 -2.77
CA VAL A 398 25.87 -6.31 -3.43
C VAL A 398 24.63 -7.09 -3.85
N ARG A 399 23.48 -6.70 -3.31
CA ARG A 399 22.24 -7.42 -3.60
C ARG A 399 21.75 -7.18 -5.03
N ILE A 400 21.15 -8.21 -5.59
CA ILE A 400 20.27 -8.19 -6.75
C ILE A 400 18.96 -8.82 -6.29
N ASP A 401 17.87 -8.08 -6.37
CA ASP A 401 16.54 -8.50 -5.87
C ASP A 401 15.69 -9.12 -6.98
N VAL A 402 15.97 -8.79 -8.24
CA VAL A 402 15.20 -9.21 -9.43
C VAL A 402 16.13 -9.29 -10.65
N ILE A 403 15.93 -10.29 -11.51
CA ILE A 403 16.63 -10.43 -12.79
C ILE A 403 15.80 -9.81 -13.93
N ALA A 404 16.32 -8.78 -14.59
CA ALA A 404 15.72 -8.25 -15.82
C ALA A 404 16.22 -8.99 -17.07
N VAL A 405 15.31 -9.28 -17.99
CA VAL A 405 15.62 -9.98 -19.25
C VAL A 405 14.95 -9.35 -20.46
N HIS A 406 15.67 -9.36 -21.58
CA HIS A 406 15.12 -9.11 -22.91
C HIS A 406 15.07 -10.40 -23.73
N TRP A 407 13.99 -10.63 -24.47
CA TRP A 407 13.86 -11.82 -25.31
C TRP A 407 13.22 -11.53 -26.67
N TYR A 408 13.89 -11.95 -27.75
CA TYR A 408 13.51 -11.60 -29.11
C TYR A 408 13.67 -12.77 -30.09
N ASP A 409 13.63 -14.01 -29.62
CA ASP A 409 13.71 -15.23 -30.43
C ASP A 409 14.91 -15.33 -31.40
N TRP A 410 16.04 -14.68 -31.07
CA TRP A 410 17.18 -14.56 -32.00
C TRP A 410 17.80 -15.92 -32.38
N ASN A 411 17.74 -16.90 -31.48
CA ASN A 411 18.32 -18.24 -31.64
C ASN A 411 17.59 -19.12 -32.68
N SER A 412 16.57 -18.60 -33.36
CA SER A 412 15.75 -19.34 -34.32
C SER A 412 16.01 -18.99 -35.79
N ASN A 413 17.07 -18.21 -36.09
CA ASN A 413 17.33 -17.65 -37.42
C ASN A 413 16.11 -16.93 -38.04
N PRO A 414 15.49 -15.98 -37.32
CA PRO A 414 14.19 -15.42 -37.69
C PRO A 414 14.17 -14.73 -39.06
N GLN A 415 15.30 -14.18 -39.52
CA GLN A 415 15.47 -13.60 -40.86
C GLN A 415 15.14 -14.57 -42.00
N GLN A 416 15.47 -15.85 -41.82
CA GLN A 416 15.27 -16.88 -42.85
C GLN A 416 13.92 -17.61 -42.68
N ASN A 417 13.13 -17.22 -41.68
CA ASN A 417 11.88 -17.90 -41.35
C ASN A 417 10.79 -16.89 -40.90
N PRO A 418 10.34 -15.96 -41.74
CA PRO A 418 9.39 -14.91 -41.31
C PRO A 418 8.03 -15.45 -40.82
N ASN A 419 7.68 -16.71 -41.13
CA ASN A 419 6.39 -17.35 -40.84
C ASN A 419 6.54 -18.56 -39.90
N ALA A 420 7.41 -18.49 -38.88
CA ALA A 420 7.60 -19.61 -37.96
C ALA A 420 6.30 -20.05 -37.28
N ASN A 421 6.25 -21.32 -36.91
CA ASN A 421 5.18 -21.83 -36.05
C ASN A 421 5.22 -21.08 -34.69
N PRO A 422 4.13 -20.39 -34.30
CA PRO A 422 4.06 -19.65 -33.03
C PRO A 422 4.28 -20.53 -31.80
N GLN A 423 3.90 -21.81 -31.87
CA GLN A 423 4.12 -22.77 -30.78
C GLN A 423 5.61 -23.01 -30.51
N ASP A 424 6.42 -23.06 -31.57
CA ASP A 424 7.86 -23.26 -31.43
C ASP A 424 8.53 -22.01 -30.85
N VAL A 425 8.04 -20.81 -31.22
CA VAL A 425 8.46 -19.53 -30.63
C VAL A 425 8.15 -19.51 -29.14
N PHE A 426 6.91 -19.88 -28.77
CA PHE A 426 6.47 -19.99 -27.39
C PHE A 426 7.33 -20.97 -26.58
N TYR A 427 7.60 -22.17 -27.08
CA TYR A 427 8.44 -23.13 -26.35
C TYR A 427 9.88 -22.64 -26.13
N ARG A 428 10.46 -21.90 -27.07
CA ARG A 428 11.78 -21.29 -26.86
C ARG A 428 11.73 -20.19 -25.80
N PHE A 429 10.66 -19.41 -25.76
CA PHE A 429 10.44 -18.39 -24.73
C PHE A 429 10.27 -19.02 -23.34
N THR A 430 9.42 -20.04 -23.19
CA THR A 430 9.22 -20.71 -21.89
C THR A 430 10.49 -21.38 -21.40
N ASN A 431 11.23 -22.07 -22.28
CA ASN A 431 12.50 -22.70 -21.94
C ASN A 431 13.56 -21.67 -21.54
N TYR A 432 13.58 -20.51 -22.19
CA TYR A 432 14.47 -19.41 -21.82
C TYR A 432 14.18 -18.93 -20.41
N LEU A 433 12.92 -18.61 -20.08
CA LEU A 433 12.55 -18.13 -18.75
C LEU A 433 12.84 -19.16 -17.66
N GLN A 434 12.55 -20.43 -17.90
CA GLN A 434 12.88 -21.50 -16.97
C GLN A 434 14.40 -21.58 -16.75
N SER A 435 15.20 -21.51 -17.81
CA SER A 435 16.67 -21.58 -17.70
C SER A 435 17.25 -20.38 -16.96
N VAL A 436 16.67 -19.19 -17.10
CA VAL A 436 17.06 -18.00 -16.33
C VAL A 436 16.71 -18.22 -14.85
N HIS A 437 15.48 -18.64 -14.55
CA HIS A 437 15.06 -18.88 -13.17
C HIS A 437 15.90 -19.98 -12.49
N ASP A 438 16.19 -21.08 -13.19
CA ASP A 438 17.03 -22.17 -12.67
C ASP A 438 18.47 -21.70 -12.38
N LEU A 439 18.99 -20.74 -13.14
CA LEU A 439 20.34 -20.21 -12.93
C LEU A 439 20.43 -19.26 -11.73
N TYR A 440 19.43 -18.40 -11.54
CA TYR A 440 19.50 -17.32 -10.55
C TYR A 440 18.70 -17.59 -9.27
N GLY A 441 17.62 -18.37 -9.34
CA GLY A 441 16.70 -18.59 -8.23
C GLY A 441 15.97 -17.33 -7.75
N LEU A 442 15.94 -16.28 -8.59
CA LEU A 442 15.37 -14.97 -8.27
C LEU A 442 14.18 -14.65 -9.18
N PRO A 443 13.27 -13.76 -8.72
CA PRO A 443 12.19 -13.26 -9.55
C PRO A 443 12.68 -12.60 -10.84
N ILE A 444 11.87 -12.67 -11.90
CA ILE A 444 12.19 -12.18 -13.24
C ILE A 444 11.26 -11.02 -13.61
N TRP A 445 11.86 -9.95 -14.14
CA TRP A 445 11.16 -8.93 -14.91
C TRP A 445 11.52 -9.08 -16.40
N ILE A 446 10.50 -9.29 -17.24
CA ILE A 446 10.67 -9.38 -18.68
C ILE A 446 10.42 -7.99 -19.25
N THR A 447 11.44 -7.14 -19.20
CA THR A 447 11.30 -5.71 -19.52
C THR A 447 11.05 -5.47 -21.00
N GLU A 448 11.51 -6.37 -21.87
CA GLU A 448 11.20 -6.35 -23.30
C GLU A 448 11.06 -7.77 -23.85
N PHE A 449 9.95 -8.06 -24.54
CA PHE A 449 9.86 -9.27 -25.34
C PHE A 449 8.98 -9.14 -26.58
N ASN A 450 9.33 -9.85 -27.66
CA ASN A 450 8.47 -10.10 -28.82
C ASN A 450 8.95 -11.33 -29.61
N ALA A 451 8.18 -11.77 -30.61
CA ALA A 451 8.51 -12.96 -31.43
C ALA A 451 9.69 -12.79 -32.41
N ASN A 452 10.30 -11.60 -32.45
CA ASN A 452 11.32 -11.06 -33.36
C ASN A 452 10.79 -10.12 -34.47
N ARG A 453 11.56 -9.07 -34.75
CA ARG A 453 11.30 -8.07 -35.81
C ARG A 453 11.19 -8.61 -37.24
N TYR A 454 11.69 -9.81 -37.51
CA TYR A 454 11.60 -10.44 -38.84
C TYR A 454 10.37 -11.34 -39.01
N ARG A 455 9.55 -11.51 -37.95
CA ARG A 455 8.30 -12.26 -38.05
C ARG A 455 7.17 -11.38 -38.52
N ASN A 456 6.20 -11.98 -39.21
CA ASN A 456 4.95 -11.31 -39.56
C ASN A 456 4.04 -11.09 -38.34
N GLU A 457 3.02 -10.24 -38.49
CA GLU A 457 2.02 -9.91 -37.44
C GLU A 457 1.36 -11.16 -36.87
N TRP A 458 0.93 -12.09 -37.73
CA TRP A 458 0.21 -13.30 -37.32
C TRP A 458 1.04 -14.15 -36.35
N VAL A 459 2.36 -14.28 -36.57
CA VAL A 459 3.24 -15.01 -35.65
C VAL A 459 3.31 -14.30 -34.29
N HIS A 460 3.44 -12.96 -34.28
CA HIS A 460 3.43 -12.19 -33.02
C HIS A 460 2.13 -12.36 -32.27
N ARG A 461 0.99 -12.24 -32.94
CA ARG A 461 -0.33 -12.35 -32.32
C ARG A 461 -0.55 -13.72 -31.69
N GLN A 462 -0.30 -14.79 -32.45
CA GLN A 462 -0.47 -16.16 -31.95
C GLN A 462 0.54 -16.50 -30.86
N PHE A 463 1.77 -15.98 -30.93
CA PHE A 463 2.74 -16.11 -29.83
C PHE A 463 2.24 -15.41 -28.57
N LEU A 464 1.69 -14.20 -28.69
CA LEU A 464 1.21 -13.42 -27.55
C LEU A 464 -0.03 -14.06 -26.90
N GLU A 465 -0.93 -14.65 -27.69
CA GLU A 465 -2.08 -15.45 -27.19
C GLU A 465 -1.63 -16.64 -26.33
N LEU A 466 -0.45 -17.21 -26.59
CA LEU A 466 0.15 -18.29 -25.79
C LEU A 466 0.97 -17.75 -24.61
N ALA A 467 1.75 -16.68 -24.83
CA ALA A 467 2.70 -16.15 -23.86
C ALA A 467 2.01 -15.47 -22.67
N LEU A 468 1.00 -14.64 -22.91
CA LEU A 468 0.38 -13.87 -21.82
C LEU A 468 -0.24 -14.76 -20.72
N PRO A 469 -1.09 -15.77 -21.05
CA PRO A 469 -1.60 -16.68 -20.02
C PRO A 469 -0.50 -17.46 -19.29
N TYR A 470 0.58 -17.82 -19.98
CA TYR A 470 1.71 -18.51 -19.37
C TYR A 470 2.42 -17.63 -18.34
N LEU A 471 2.72 -16.38 -18.69
CA LEU A 471 3.40 -15.42 -17.81
C LEU A 471 2.60 -15.13 -16.52
N GLU A 472 1.28 -15.05 -16.62
CA GLU A 472 0.42 -14.85 -15.46
C GLU A 472 0.47 -16.02 -14.47
N ASN A 473 0.67 -17.25 -14.95
CA ASN A 473 0.74 -18.46 -14.13
C ASN A 473 2.13 -18.74 -13.52
N LEU A 474 3.15 -17.91 -13.80
CA LEU A 474 4.48 -18.09 -13.24
C LEU A 474 4.65 -17.23 -11.98
N ASP A 475 4.85 -17.89 -10.83
CA ASP A 475 5.10 -17.21 -9.55
C ASP A 475 6.41 -16.42 -9.53
N TYR A 476 7.40 -16.87 -10.31
CA TYR A 476 8.70 -16.20 -10.43
C TYR A 476 8.73 -15.08 -11.47
N VAL A 477 7.64 -14.84 -12.22
CA VAL A 477 7.54 -13.66 -13.10
C VAL A 477 6.78 -12.58 -12.33
N GLU A 478 7.52 -11.58 -11.87
CA GLU A 478 6.94 -10.44 -11.18
C GLU A 478 6.33 -9.43 -12.14
N ARG A 479 6.99 -9.16 -13.27
CA ARG A 479 6.54 -8.14 -14.23
C ARG A 479 6.94 -8.49 -15.66
N TYR A 480 6.14 -8.06 -16.64
CA TYR A 480 6.46 -8.20 -18.05
C TYR A 480 5.96 -7.02 -18.89
N SER A 481 6.62 -6.79 -20.02
CA SER A 481 6.22 -5.77 -20.98
C SER A 481 6.46 -6.26 -22.41
N PHE A 482 5.38 -6.40 -23.18
CA PHE A 482 5.50 -6.62 -24.62
C PHE A 482 6.12 -5.38 -25.27
N PHE A 483 7.14 -5.59 -26.10
CA PHE A 483 7.84 -4.51 -26.79
C PHE A 483 7.62 -4.66 -28.30
N PRO A 484 6.73 -3.85 -28.92
CA PRO A 484 6.54 -3.88 -30.36
C PRO A 484 7.87 -3.72 -31.13
N PRO A 485 8.14 -4.55 -32.14
CA PRO A 485 9.33 -4.39 -32.95
C PRO A 485 9.27 -3.09 -33.75
N VAL A 486 10.39 -2.37 -33.86
CA VAL A 486 10.53 -1.13 -34.67
C VAL A 486 10.54 -1.45 -36.17
N THR A 487 9.42 -1.98 -36.67
CA THR A 487 9.22 -2.44 -38.05
C THR A 487 7.77 -2.29 -38.54
N ASP A 488 6.88 -1.70 -37.75
CA ASP A 488 5.44 -1.53 -38.03
C ASP A 488 4.63 -2.84 -38.18
N VAL A 489 5.17 -3.97 -37.68
CA VAL A 489 4.57 -5.31 -37.90
C VAL A 489 3.73 -5.81 -36.72
N ALA A 490 3.96 -5.31 -35.51
CA ALA A 490 3.24 -5.75 -34.31
C ALA A 490 3.03 -4.60 -33.31
N ASP A 491 2.68 -3.43 -33.84
CA ASP A 491 2.43 -2.22 -33.06
C ASP A 491 1.12 -2.30 -32.31
N PHE A 492 0.99 -1.60 -31.19
CA PHE A 492 -0.27 -1.49 -30.47
C PHE A 492 -1.33 -0.67 -31.24
N PHE A 493 -0.89 0.31 -32.02
CA PHE A 493 -1.77 1.24 -32.71
C PHE A 493 -1.44 1.31 -34.21
N ASP A 494 -2.45 1.53 -35.04
CA ASP A 494 -2.28 1.84 -36.45
C ASP A 494 -1.97 3.35 -36.67
N GLU A 495 -1.76 3.75 -37.92
CA GLU A 495 -1.48 5.15 -38.31
C GLU A 495 -2.61 6.14 -37.95
N ASN A 496 -3.82 5.66 -37.65
CA ASN A 496 -4.98 6.45 -37.26
C ASN A 496 -5.23 6.43 -35.74
N ASN A 497 -4.32 5.86 -34.94
CA ASN A 497 -4.43 5.63 -33.50
C ASN A 497 -5.54 4.66 -33.08
N ASN A 498 -6.00 3.79 -33.97
CA ASN A 498 -6.87 2.67 -33.57
C ASN A 498 -6.02 1.52 -33.06
N LEU A 499 -6.57 0.71 -32.15
CA LEU A 499 -5.90 -0.52 -31.72
C LEU A 499 -5.75 -1.47 -32.92
N THR A 500 -4.55 -2.00 -33.11
CA THR A 500 -4.33 -3.17 -33.98
C THR A 500 -4.82 -4.43 -33.27
N TRP A 501 -4.80 -5.60 -33.92
CA TRP A 501 -5.08 -6.86 -33.22
C TRP A 501 -4.10 -7.16 -32.08
N ILE A 502 -2.84 -6.71 -32.17
CA ILE A 502 -1.88 -6.80 -31.07
C ILE A 502 -2.28 -5.87 -29.92
N GLY A 503 -2.66 -4.64 -30.26
CA GLY A 503 -3.19 -3.65 -29.31
C GLY A 503 -4.43 -4.15 -28.58
N GLU A 504 -5.42 -4.66 -29.31
CA GLU A 504 -6.65 -5.22 -28.74
C GLU A 504 -6.37 -6.41 -27.82
N LEU A 505 -5.48 -7.31 -28.23
CA LEU A 505 -5.08 -8.46 -27.41
C LEU A 505 -4.43 -8.00 -26.10
N TYR A 506 -3.45 -7.10 -26.17
CA TYR A 506 -2.72 -6.64 -24.98
C TYR A 506 -3.59 -5.77 -24.06
N HIS A 507 -4.43 -4.90 -24.64
CA HIS A 507 -5.39 -4.06 -23.91
C HIS A 507 -6.40 -4.89 -23.11
N ASN A 508 -7.03 -5.86 -23.76
CA ASN A 508 -8.11 -6.68 -23.17
C ASN A 508 -7.58 -7.76 -22.23
N PHE A 509 -6.29 -8.09 -22.27
CA PHE A 509 -5.72 -9.11 -21.40
C PHE A 509 -5.68 -8.65 -19.94
N GLN A 510 -6.36 -9.37 -19.05
CA GLN A 510 -6.36 -9.10 -17.61
C GLN A 510 -5.08 -9.63 -16.97
N SER A 511 -4.45 -8.80 -16.13
CA SER A 511 -3.21 -9.16 -15.46
C SER A 511 -3.44 -9.42 -13.98
N SER A 512 -2.66 -10.33 -13.40
CA SER A 512 -2.68 -10.69 -11.99
C SER A 512 -1.65 -9.86 -11.19
N PRO A 513 -1.78 -9.84 -9.85
CA PRO A 513 -0.81 -9.24 -8.95
C PRO A 513 0.65 -9.59 -9.27
N SER A 514 1.53 -8.58 -9.32
CA SER A 514 2.98 -8.81 -9.44
C SER A 514 3.57 -9.52 -8.22
N LEU A 515 3.02 -9.20 -7.04
CA LEU A 515 3.43 -9.74 -5.75
C LEU A 515 2.18 -10.03 -4.88
N PRO A 516 1.52 -11.20 -5.05
CA PRO A 516 0.24 -11.52 -4.39
C PRO A 516 0.28 -11.82 -2.88
N ASN A 517 1.39 -12.33 -2.33
CA ASN A 517 1.52 -12.68 -0.91
C ASN A 517 1.39 -11.46 0.02
N GLU A 518 0.92 -11.73 1.24
CA GLU A 518 0.66 -10.70 2.25
C GLU A 518 1.93 -10.04 2.81
N SER A 519 3.08 -10.72 2.76
CA SER A 519 4.36 -10.18 3.18
C SER A 519 5.53 -10.88 2.48
N TYR A 520 6.67 -10.18 2.36
CA TYR A 520 7.87 -10.68 1.72
C TYR A 520 9.12 -10.37 2.53
N LEU A 521 9.93 -11.40 2.74
CA LEU A 521 11.22 -11.33 3.40
C LEU A 521 12.29 -11.58 2.33
N MET A 522 12.36 -10.66 1.36
CA MET A 522 12.89 -10.87 0.02
C MET A 522 14.19 -11.68 0.00
N THR A 523 14.20 -12.73 -0.81
CA THR A 523 15.43 -13.42 -1.21
C THR A 523 16.21 -12.52 -2.17
N ASN A 524 17.53 -12.67 -2.16
CA ASN A 524 18.43 -11.98 -3.08
C ASN A 524 19.65 -12.87 -3.31
N ASN A 525 20.52 -12.45 -4.22
CA ASN A 525 21.72 -13.21 -4.59
C ASN A 525 22.74 -13.42 -3.46
N ILE A 526 22.73 -12.65 -2.35
CA ILE A 526 23.76 -12.68 -1.30
C ILE A 526 23.39 -13.49 -0.04
N SER A 527 22.13 -13.92 0.12
CA SER A 527 21.72 -14.74 1.27
C SER A 527 20.45 -15.54 1.00
N GLU A 528 20.54 -16.87 1.14
CA GLU A 528 19.41 -17.81 1.10
C GLU A 528 18.75 -18.02 2.47
N ILE A 529 19.10 -17.24 3.51
CA ILE A 529 18.46 -17.39 4.82
C ILE A 529 16.98 -17.00 4.71
N GLU A 530 16.13 -18.02 4.75
CA GLU A 530 14.69 -17.89 4.96
C GLU A 530 14.46 -17.36 6.37
N LEU A 531 13.87 -16.17 6.43
CA LEU A 531 13.29 -15.63 7.65
C LEU A 531 11.81 -15.96 7.61
N GLU A 532 11.20 -16.04 8.79
CA GLU A 532 9.75 -16.16 8.92
C GLU A 532 9.18 -14.86 9.47
N ASN A 533 7.98 -14.49 9.01
CA ASN A 533 7.24 -13.39 9.60
C ASN A 533 6.57 -13.91 10.87
N ASN A 534 7.04 -13.48 12.04
CA ASN A 534 6.55 -13.93 13.34
C ASN A 534 5.25 -13.23 13.77
N TYR A 535 4.61 -12.46 12.88
CA TYR A 535 3.40 -11.74 13.21
C TYR A 535 2.20 -12.69 13.29
N GLU A 536 1.69 -12.87 14.50
CA GLU A 536 0.40 -13.51 14.75
C GLU A 536 -0.66 -12.44 15.00
N TYR A 537 -1.79 -12.57 14.29
CA TYR A 537 -2.93 -11.72 14.53
C TYR A 537 -3.60 -12.11 15.85
N TYR A 538 -3.71 -11.16 16.77
CA TYR A 538 -4.43 -11.32 18.03
C TYR A 538 -5.57 -10.33 18.09
N CYS A 539 -6.78 -10.84 18.30
CA CYS A 539 -8.00 -10.06 18.48
C CYS A 539 -8.42 -10.08 19.94
N ASP A 540 -8.73 -8.91 20.48
CA ASP A 540 -9.50 -8.77 21.71
C ASP A 540 -10.60 -7.72 21.51
N PRO A 541 -11.87 -8.16 21.36
CA PRO A 541 -12.99 -7.27 21.09
C PRO A 541 -13.35 -6.38 22.29
N GLU A 542 -12.85 -6.71 23.49
CA GLU A 542 -13.08 -5.93 24.71
C GLU A 542 -12.05 -4.80 24.89
N LEU A 543 -10.83 -4.96 24.37
CA LEU A 543 -9.75 -3.97 24.52
C LEU A 543 -9.90 -2.73 23.64
N SER A 544 -10.65 -2.82 22.54
CA SER A 544 -10.62 -1.79 21.49
C SER A 544 -11.64 -0.65 21.67
N PHE A 545 -12.63 -0.83 22.56
CA PHE A 545 -13.61 0.21 22.89
C PHE A 545 -13.75 0.40 24.40
N LEU A 546 -12.62 0.39 25.12
CA LEU A 546 -12.55 0.31 26.58
C LEU A 546 -13.29 1.40 27.38
N SER A 547 -13.95 2.38 26.75
CA SER A 547 -15.24 2.83 27.29
C SER A 547 -16.12 3.47 26.21
N ILE A 548 -17.35 2.97 26.08
CA ILE A 548 -18.46 3.69 25.43
C ILE A 548 -18.72 5.07 26.11
N GLU A 549 -18.22 5.27 27.33
CA GLU A 549 -18.13 6.58 27.97
C GLU A 549 -17.15 7.53 27.24
N GLU A 550 -15.98 7.09 26.76
CA GLU A 550 -15.05 7.94 26.00
C GLU A 550 -15.61 8.41 24.65
N ILE A 551 -16.43 7.61 23.97
CA ILE A 551 -17.06 7.99 22.69
C ILE A 551 -18.12 9.09 22.90
N ASN A 552 -18.96 8.93 23.93
CA ASN A 552 -19.91 9.98 24.32
C ASN A 552 -19.22 11.24 24.86
N ASN A 553 -18.08 11.08 25.54
CA ASN A 553 -17.31 12.19 26.09
C ASN A 553 -16.48 12.95 25.03
N ASN A 554 -15.96 12.27 24.00
CA ASN A 554 -15.23 12.91 22.90
C ASN A 554 -16.14 13.76 22.00
N ARG A 555 -17.44 13.45 21.92
CA ARG A 555 -18.42 14.32 21.24
C ARG A 555 -18.85 15.52 22.08
N LEU A 556 -18.63 15.48 23.40
CA LEU A 556 -19.04 16.55 24.31
C LEU A 556 -18.14 17.77 24.19
N ILE A 557 -16.88 17.63 23.75
CA ILE A 557 -15.97 18.77 23.60
C ILE A 557 -15.34 18.85 22.21
N TYR A 558 -15.23 20.06 21.64
CA TYR A 558 -14.62 20.29 20.33
C TYR A 558 -13.96 21.68 20.23
N PRO A 559 -12.94 21.88 19.37
CA PRO A 559 -12.16 20.84 18.73
C PRO A 559 -11.32 20.09 19.78
N ASN A 560 -11.00 18.81 19.55
CA ASN A 560 -10.05 18.02 20.33
C ASN A 560 -9.25 17.15 19.33
N PRO A 561 -7.97 17.44 19.05
CA PRO A 561 -7.08 18.39 19.74
C PRO A 561 -7.50 19.86 19.64
N SER A 562 -7.12 20.67 20.62
CA SER A 562 -7.56 22.05 20.83
C SER A 562 -6.37 23.03 20.87
N GLU A 563 -6.49 24.19 20.23
CA GLU A 563 -5.46 25.24 20.32
C GLU A 563 -5.77 26.24 21.44
N ASN A 564 -6.72 27.16 21.24
CA ASN A 564 -6.95 28.25 22.19
C ASN A 564 -8.24 28.08 22.98
N HIS A 565 -9.20 27.32 22.45
CA HIS A 565 -10.52 27.18 23.05
C HIS A 565 -11.06 25.78 22.86
N ILE A 566 -11.91 25.38 23.81
CA ILE A 566 -12.74 24.18 23.77
C ILE A 566 -14.20 24.60 23.92
N TYR A 567 -15.06 24.04 23.10
CA TYR A 567 -16.50 24.20 23.15
C TYR A 567 -17.15 22.96 23.73
N ILE A 568 -18.21 23.12 24.52
CA ILE A 568 -19.00 22.02 25.05
C ILE A 568 -20.24 21.83 24.18
N ASN A 569 -20.31 20.73 23.44
CA ASN A 569 -21.40 20.35 22.55
C ASN A 569 -22.55 19.69 23.34
N SER A 570 -23.34 20.51 24.04
CA SER A 570 -24.50 20.04 24.80
C SER A 570 -25.54 21.15 24.94
N ASP A 571 -26.81 20.76 24.96
CA ASP A 571 -27.93 21.68 25.25
C ASP A 571 -28.06 22.02 26.73
N LYS A 572 -27.38 21.26 27.61
CA LYS A 572 -27.35 21.53 29.05
C LYS A 572 -26.36 22.65 29.37
N ILE A 573 -26.76 23.55 30.28
CA ILE A 573 -25.87 24.55 30.87
C ILE A 573 -25.30 23.94 32.15
N TYR A 574 -23.99 23.70 32.16
CA TYR A 574 -23.32 23.07 33.28
C TYR A 574 -22.97 24.08 34.36
N SER A 575 -23.35 23.76 35.60
CA SER A 575 -23.16 24.63 36.75
C SER A 575 -21.69 24.67 37.23
N LYS A 576 -20.91 23.62 36.92
CA LYS A 576 -19.51 23.51 37.32
C LYS A 576 -18.69 22.72 36.31
N ILE A 577 -17.66 23.37 35.78
CA ILE A 577 -16.66 22.76 34.89
C ILE A 577 -15.28 22.94 35.54
N VAL A 578 -14.47 21.89 35.58
CA VAL A 578 -13.15 21.89 36.21
C VAL A 578 -12.12 21.39 35.23
N LEU A 579 -11.09 22.19 34.96
CA LEU A 579 -9.94 21.80 34.15
C LEU A 579 -8.86 21.21 35.05
N LEU A 580 -8.33 20.06 34.67
CA LEU A 580 -7.34 19.25 35.38
C LEU A 580 -6.12 18.99 34.50
N ASP A 581 -4.94 18.84 35.11
CA ASP A 581 -3.72 18.36 34.44
C ASP A 581 -3.73 16.83 34.24
N SER A 582 -2.70 16.31 33.58
CA SER A 582 -2.53 14.86 33.34
C SER A 582 -2.41 14.02 34.62
N ASN A 583 -2.11 14.64 35.76
CA ASN A 583 -2.04 13.99 37.07
C ASN A 583 -3.33 14.15 37.89
N GLY A 584 -4.40 14.68 37.28
CA GLY A 584 -5.69 14.92 37.93
C GLY A 584 -5.71 16.12 38.88
N ARG A 585 -4.68 16.98 38.86
CA ARG A 585 -4.64 18.19 39.69
C ARG A 585 -5.45 19.30 39.05
N LYS A 586 -6.25 20.00 39.86
CA LYS A 586 -7.06 21.11 39.40
C LYS A 586 -6.22 22.30 38.96
N ILE A 587 -6.39 22.72 37.71
CA ILE A 587 -5.80 23.91 37.12
C ILE A 587 -6.76 25.10 37.28
N LYS A 588 -8.01 24.97 36.82
CA LYS A 588 -8.99 26.07 36.75
C LYS A 588 -10.43 25.56 36.86
N SER A 589 -11.36 26.45 37.18
CA SER A 589 -12.80 26.18 37.11
C SER A 589 -13.52 27.22 36.29
N PHE A 590 -14.61 26.80 35.65
CA PHE A 590 -15.50 27.62 34.85
C PHE A 590 -16.94 27.37 35.31
N THR A 591 -17.79 28.39 35.18
CA THR A 591 -19.21 28.35 35.53
C THR A 591 -20.02 28.88 34.35
N GLU A 592 -21.10 28.19 34.00
CA GLU A 592 -22.08 28.64 32.98
C GLU A 592 -21.48 28.97 31.60
N SER A 593 -20.45 28.24 31.16
CA SER A 593 -19.80 28.49 29.85
C SER A 593 -19.84 27.28 28.93
N LYS A 594 -20.27 27.51 27.67
CA LYS A 594 -20.09 26.56 26.55
C LYS A 594 -18.77 26.76 25.80
N LYS A 595 -17.97 27.77 26.15
CA LYS A 595 -16.66 28.08 25.57
C LYS A 595 -15.60 28.24 26.66
N ILE A 596 -14.61 27.38 26.64
CA ILE A 596 -13.53 27.31 27.62
C ILE A 596 -12.25 27.81 26.95
N ASP A 597 -11.71 28.91 27.45
CA ASP A 597 -10.37 29.39 27.05
C ASP A 597 -9.30 28.51 27.71
N ILE A 598 -8.38 28.01 26.88
CA ILE A 598 -7.26 27.16 27.25
C ILE A 598 -5.93 27.66 26.67
N SER A 599 -5.90 28.88 26.12
CA SER A 599 -4.70 29.48 25.51
C SER A 599 -3.50 29.60 26.45
N PHE A 600 -3.74 29.53 27.78
CA PHE A 600 -2.72 29.58 28.81
C PHE A 600 -2.07 28.21 29.12
N LEU A 601 -2.52 27.13 28.49
CA LEU A 601 -1.94 25.79 28.67
C LEU A 601 -0.76 25.56 27.71
N GLU A 602 0.23 24.79 28.16
CA GLU A 602 1.28 24.26 27.30
C GLU A 602 0.79 23.04 26.54
N ASN A 603 1.53 22.60 25.52
CA ASN A 603 1.16 21.45 24.72
C ASN A 603 1.17 20.17 25.58
N GLY A 604 0.10 19.39 25.52
CA GLY A 604 -0.02 18.21 26.37
C GLY A 604 -1.44 17.69 26.52
N THR A 605 -1.58 16.66 27.38
CA THR A 605 -2.87 16.05 27.70
C THR A 605 -3.47 16.66 28.95
N TYR A 606 -4.75 17.01 28.88
CA TYR A 606 -5.51 17.62 29.97
C TYR A 606 -6.89 16.96 30.09
N PHE A 607 -7.58 17.22 31.19
CA PHE A 607 -8.93 16.72 31.41
C PHE A 607 -9.89 17.84 31.76
N LEU A 608 -11.07 17.84 31.14
CA LEU A 608 -12.19 18.69 31.50
C LEU A 608 -13.22 17.84 32.27
N ASN A 609 -13.41 18.11 33.55
CA ASN A 609 -14.47 17.51 34.35
C ASN A 609 -15.74 18.38 34.27
N VAL A 610 -16.81 17.83 33.72
CA VAL A 610 -18.10 18.49 33.52
C VAL A 610 -19.14 17.73 34.35
N ASP A 611 -19.63 18.34 35.45
CA ASP A 611 -20.61 17.75 36.37
C ASP A 611 -20.32 16.29 36.80
N GLY A 612 -19.05 15.96 37.01
CA GLY A 612 -18.60 14.64 37.48
C GLY A 612 -18.00 13.75 36.39
N THR A 613 -18.23 14.05 35.11
CA THR A 613 -17.67 13.30 33.98
C THR A 613 -16.35 13.91 33.53
N SER A 614 -15.27 13.12 33.49
CA SER A 614 -13.94 13.60 33.05
C SER A 614 -13.71 13.29 31.58
N ILE A 615 -13.32 14.31 30.81
CA ILE A 615 -13.17 14.25 29.36
C ILE A 615 -11.73 14.60 29.02
N LYS A 616 -11.02 13.72 28.33
CA LYS A 616 -9.63 13.95 27.90
C LYS A 616 -9.59 14.88 26.69
N PHE A 617 -8.66 15.83 26.67
CA PHE A 617 -8.31 16.58 25.46
C PHE A 617 -6.82 16.81 25.31
N ILE A 618 -6.40 17.04 24.07
CA ILE A 618 -5.02 17.33 23.71
C ILE A 618 -4.90 18.82 23.39
N LYS A 619 -4.06 19.55 24.14
CA LYS A 619 -3.64 20.92 23.80
C LYS A 619 -2.50 20.86 22.79
N LYS A 620 -2.69 21.48 21.62
CA LYS A 620 -1.65 21.67 20.59
C LYS A 620 -0.96 23.02 20.71
#